data_AF-A0A933R3F0-F1
#
_entry.id   AF-A0A933R3F0-F1
#
_cell.length_a   1.000
_cell.length_b   1.000
_cell.length_c   1.000
_cell.angle_alpha   90.00
_cell.angle_beta   90.00
_cell.angle_gamma   90.00
#
_symmetry.space_group_name_H-M   'P 1'
#
loop_
_entity.id
_entity.type
_entity.pdbx_description
1 polymer ?
#
loop_
_entity_poly.entity_id
_entity_poly.type
_entity_poly.pdbx_seq_one_letter_code
_entity_poly.pdbx_strand_id
1 'polypeptide(L)' 'MDVPEQPLYRAAQLREFDRRAIQEQGIPGYTLMTRAATAALRELRARWPRVRRIRVVCGAGNNAGDGYVLARLAQAAG' A
#
# COMPACT_ATOMS: atom_id res chain seq x y z
N MET A 1 -13.50 -25.37 -0.75
CA MET A 1 -13.03 -24.29 0.15
C MET A 1 -13.85 -23.07 -0.20
N ASP A 2 -14.70 -22.66 0.73
CA ASP A 2 -15.56 -21.47 0.59
C ASP A 2 -14.65 -20.24 0.78
N VAL A 3 -14.13 -19.70 -0.31
CA VAL A 3 -13.38 -18.44 -0.25
C VAL A 3 -14.44 -17.36 -0.08
N PRO A 4 -14.53 -16.65 1.06
CA PRO A 4 -15.55 -15.64 1.23
C PRO A 4 -15.44 -14.65 0.07
N GLU A 5 -16.58 -14.35 -0.57
CA GLU A 5 -16.65 -13.32 -1.60
C GLU A 5 -16.00 -12.04 -1.05
N GLN A 6 -14.88 -11.64 -1.64
CA GLN A 6 -14.24 -10.38 -1.28
C GLN A 6 -15.01 -9.26 -1.99
N PRO A 7 -15.67 -8.36 -1.25
CA PRO A 7 -16.40 -7.26 -1.88
C PRO A 7 -15.42 -6.34 -2.62
N LEU A 8 -15.77 -5.98 -3.85
CA LEU A 8 -15.08 -4.94 -4.60
C LEU A 8 -15.61 -3.56 -4.21
N TYR A 9 -14.71 -2.69 -3.77
CA TYR A 9 -15.06 -1.34 -3.34
C TYR A 9 -14.80 -0.30 -4.43
N ARG A 10 -15.69 0.67 -4.55
CA ARG A 10 -15.47 1.86 -5.36
C ARG A 10 -14.41 2.74 -4.70
N ALA A 11 -13.69 3.50 -5.52
CA ALA A 11 -12.67 4.44 -5.02
C ALA A 11 -13.21 5.43 -3.96
N ALA A 12 -14.48 5.85 -4.08
CA ALA A 12 -15.13 6.70 -3.08
C ALA A 12 -15.30 6.01 -1.72
N GLN A 13 -15.61 4.71 -1.72
CA GLN A 13 -15.75 3.93 -0.49
C GLN A 13 -14.39 3.74 0.19
N LEU A 14 -13.33 3.47 -0.58
CA LEU A 14 -11.98 3.36 -0.04
C LEU A 14 -11.50 4.69 0.59
N ARG A 15 -11.75 5.83 -0.06
CA ARG A 15 -11.44 7.14 0.53
C ARG A 15 -12.19 7.39 1.82
N GLU A 16 -13.44 6.95 1.90
CA GLU A 16 -14.22 7.06 3.13
C GLU A 16 -13.67 6.15 4.23
N PHE A 17 -13.23 4.94 3.90
CA PHE A 17 -12.57 4.06 4.87
C PHE A 17 -11.28 4.68 5.42
N ASP A 18 -10.44 5.26 4.56
CA ASP A 18 -9.24 5.96 4.98
C ASP A 18 -9.60 7.17 5.87
N ARG A 19 -10.62 7.95 5.50
CA ARG A 19 -11.09 9.08 6.31
C ARG A 19 -11.52 8.62 7.70
N ARG A 20 -12.33 7.56 7.80
CA ARG A 20 -12.81 7.01 9.08
C ARG A 20 -11.66 6.46 9.92
N ALA A 21 -10.72 5.72 9.32
CA ALA A 21 -9.53 5.23 10.01
C ALA A 21 -8.70 6.38 10.59
N ILE A 22 -8.55 7.49 9.84
CA ILE A 22 -7.78 8.64 10.30
C ILE A 22 -8.52 9.46 11.35
N GLN A 23 -9.77 9.84 11.07
CA GLN A 23 -10.51 10.82 11.87
C GLN A 23 -11.27 10.20 13.03
N GLU A 24 -11.84 9.02 12.85
CA GLU A 24 -12.69 8.36 13.87
C GLU A 24 -11.87 7.39 14.72
N GLN A 25 -10.88 6.72 14.13
CA GLN A 25 -10.04 5.73 14.84
C GLN A 25 -8.65 6.28 15.23
N GLY A 26 -8.34 7.52 14.84
CA GLY A 26 -7.07 8.18 15.19
C GLY A 26 -5.83 7.54 14.57
N ILE A 27 -5.98 6.73 13.52
CA ILE A 27 -4.84 6.08 12.86
C ILE A 27 -4.14 7.12 11.97
N PRO A 28 -2.86 7.44 12.19
CA PRO A 28 -2.17 8.41 11.33
C PRO A 28 -2.19 7.97 9.86
N GLY A 29 -2.45 8.89 8.93
CA GLY A 29 -2.49 8.56 7.49
C GLY A 29 -1.18 7.94 6.98
N TYR A 30 -0.04 8.37 7.54
CA TYR A 30 1.26 7.77 7.25
C TYR A 30 1.36 6.29 7.67
N THR A 31 0.66 5.88 8.72
CA THR A 31 0.57 4.48 9.14
C THR A 31 -0.20 3.66 8.10
N LEU A 32 -1.30 4.18 7.55
CA LEU A 32 -2.05 3.52 6.47
C LEU A 32 -1.20 3.38 5.20
N MET A 33 -0.53 4.46 4.80
CA MET A 33 0.40 4.49 3.67
C MET A 33 1.54 3.46 3.83
N THR A 34 2.14 3.38 5.03
CA THR A 34 3.19 2.40 5.32
C THR A 34 2.68 0.97 5.23
N ARG A 35 1.45 0.71 5.68
CA ARG A 35 0.82 -0.61 5.56
C ARG A 35 0.57 -0.99 4.10
N ALA A 36 0.05 -0.06 3.29
CA ALA A 36 -0.17 -0.27 1.86
C ALA A 36 1.15 -0.58 1.12
N ALA A 37 2.17 0.25 1.34
CA ALA A 37 3.51 0.05 0.77
C ALA A 37 4.16 -1.28 1.21
N THR A 38 4.01 -1.67 2.48
CA THR A 38 4.54 -2.95 2.99
C THR A 38 3.85 -4.14 2.33
N ALA A 39 2.52 -4.09 2.18
CA ALA A 39 1.76 -5.12 1.48
C ALA A 39 2.20 -5.23 0.02
N ALA A 40 2.33 -4.09 -0.68
CA ALA A 40 2.79 -4.05 -2.06
C ALA A 40 4.21 -4.63 -2.23
N LEU A 41 5.15 -4.30 -1.33
CA LEU A 41 6.50 -4.88 -1.35
C LEU A 41 6.48 -6.39 -1.10
N ARG A 42 5.63 -6.88 -0.18
CA ARG A 42 5.47 -8.31 0.08
C ARG A 42 4.99 -9.05 -1.18
N GLU A 43 3.96 -8.53 -1.83
CA GLU A 43 3.44 -9.12 -3.07
C GLU A 43 4.47 -9.06 -4.22
N LEU A 44 5.21 -7.96 -4.33
CA LEU A 44 6.30 -7.84 -5.31
C LEU A 44 7.37 -8.91 -5.10
N ARG A 45 7.82 -9.13 -3.85
CA ARG A 45 8.83 -10.15 -3.53
C ARG A 45 8.31 -11.57 -3.72
N ALA A 46 7.04 -11.83 -3.41
CA ALA A 46 6.41 -13.12 -3.64
C ALA A 46 6.33 -13.45 -5.14
N ARG A 47 6.00 -12.45 -5.97
CA ARG A 47 5.86 -12.62 -7.41
C ARG A 47 7.20 -12.66 -8.15
N TRP A 48 8.19 -11.90 -7.71
CA TRP A 48 9.52 -11.82 -8.32
C TRP A 48 10.64 -12.01 -7.29
N PRO A 49 10.85 -13.23 -6.79
CA PRO A 49 11.80 -13.49 -5.69
C PRO A 49 13.27 -13.23 -6.04
N ARG A 50 13.62 -13.13 -7.33
CA ARG A 50 14.98 -12.86 -7.82
C ARG A 50 15.19 -11.43 -8.32
N VAL A 51 14.23 -10.52 -8.10
CA VAL A 51 14.38 -9.12 -8.50
C VAL A 51 15.56 -8.48 -7.76
N ARG A 52 16.44 -7.79 -8.48
CA ARG A 52 17.61 -7.09 -7.92
C ARG A 52 17.59 -5.58 -8.15
N ARG A 53 16.69 -5.11 -9.01
CA ARG A 53 16.53 -3.70 -9.35
C ARG A 53 15.05 -3.40 -9.44
N ILE A 54 14.61 -2.44 -8.64
CA ILE A 54 13.23 -1.96 -8.61
C ILE A 54 13.26 -0.51 -9.07
N ARG A 55 12.42 -0.18 -10.05
CA ARG A 55 12.17 1.19 -10.46
C ARG A 55 10.77 1.57 -9.99
N VAL A 56 10.68 2.64 -9.20
CA VAL A 56 9.42 3.16 -8.69
C VAL A 56 9.10 4.45 -9.45
N VAL A 57 7.92 4.50 -10.07
CA VAL A 57 7.44 5.67 -10.81
C VAL A 57 6.23 6.22 -10.07
N CYS A 58 6.40 7.40 -9.47
CA CYS A 58 5.35 8.05 -8.69
C CYS A 58 4.69 9.16 -9.51
N GLY A 59 3.36 9.20 -9.47
CA GLY A 59 2.58 10.37 -9.91
C GLY A 59 2.48 11.42 -8.81
N ALA A 60 1.32 12.06 -8.70
CA ALA A 60 0.99 12.96 -7.59
C ALA A 60 -0.03 12.33 -6.62
N GLY A 61 -0.19 12.93 -5.44
CA GLY A 61 -1.18 12.52 -4.42
C GLY A 61 -0.75 11.34 -3.55
N ASN A 62 -1.71 10.73 -2.84
CA ASN A 62 -1.42 9.74 -1.80
C ASN A 62 -0.71 8.48 -2.32
N ASN A 63 -1.05 8.03 -3.54
CA ASN A 63 -0.39 6.88 -4.17
C ASN A 63 1.10 7.15 -4.44
N ALA A 64 1.48 8.40 -4.73
CA ALA A 64 2.89 8.76 -4.81
C ALA A 64 3.61 8.53 -3.47
N GLY A 65 2.93 8.85 -2.36
CA GLY A 65 3.41 8.57 -1.01
C GLY A 65 3.64 7.07 -0.75
N ASP A 66 2.69 6.22 -1.15
CA ASP A 66 2.86 4.75 -1.08
C ASP A 66 4.09 4.31 -1.87
N GLY A 67 4.28 4.85 -3.08
CA GLY A 67 5.46 4.58 -3.90
C GLY A 67 6.78 5.01 -3.24
N TYR A 68 6.84 6.20 -2.63
CA TYR A 68 8.03 6.64 -1.91
C TYR A 68 8.34 5.76 -0.69
N VAL A 69 7.31 5.37 0.08
CA VAL A 69 7.51 4.46 1.22
C VAL A 69 7.92 3.08 0.74
N LEU A 70 7.34 2.57 -0.34
CA LEU A 70 7.75 1.30 -0.96
C LEU A 70 9.21 1.37 -1.39
N ALA A 71 9.64 2.44 -2.05
CA ALA A 71 11.04 2.63 -2.48
C ALA A 71 11.99 2.61 -1.27
N ARG A 72 11.65 3.33 -0.20
CA ARG A 72 12.42 3.34 1.06
C ARG A 72 12.49 1.94 1.68
N LEU A 73 11.38 1.22 1.74
CA LEU A 73 11.32 -0.14 2.30
C LEU A 73 12.10 -1.15 1.44
N ALA A 74 11.99 -1.04 0.12
CA ALA A 74 12.74 -1.87 -0.82
C ALA A 74 14.25 -1.64 -0.67
N GLN A 75 14.68 -0.38 -0.61
CA GLN A 75 16.09 -0.03 -0.40
C GLN A 75 16.63 -0.58 0.93
N ALA A 76 15.84 -0.50 2.01
CA ALA A 76 16.22 -1.03 3.31
C ALA A 76 16.30 -2.57 3.34
N ALA A 77 15.63 -3.27 2.42
CA ALA A 77 15.60 -4.72 2.36
C ALA A 77 16.78 -5.35 1.59
N GLY A 78 17.59 -4.53 0.90
CA GLY A 78 18.67 -4.97 0.01
C GLY A 78 18.20 -5.43 -1.37
#